data_AF-A0A955MMX1-F1
#
_entry.id   AF-A0A955MMX1-F1
#
_cell.length_a   1.000
_cell.length_b   1.000
_cell.length_c   1.000
_cell.angle_alpha   90.00
_cell.angle_beta   90.00
_cell.angle_gamma   90.00
#
_symmetry.space_group_name_H-M   'P 1'
#
loop_
_entity.id
_entity.type
_entity.pdbx_description
1 polymer ?
#
loop_
_entity_poly.entity_id
_entity_poly.type
_entity_poly.pdbx_seq_one_letter_code
_entity_poly.pdbx_strand_id
1 'polypeptide(L)'
;MRICEKASLSLAFIALLAVPALGQSLTIGSVSAVAGATVEIPVSVTVSEDLVGLHLRLKYDPDVLLSPRVEKGALLNEDHLVEYASPKEGELNIVAYSKPGGPPFNGHVGTVLLIRMTLSDLASAGSHAIEFATPSVVDSLTLPPSGLCGVSGDPIDHTLASGAVRIEGLSDGDLDGDGELTGLDLLVFSLWWRAIPDSTNAPANVVQTAPTDLVEVRDLLGLLHLWRDSSKSGR
;
A
#
# COMPACT_ATOMS: atom_id res chain seq x y z
N MET A 1 34.19 -42.24 7.19
CA MET A 1 33.44 -41.87 5.97
C MET A 1 32.01 -42.41 6.07
N ARG A 2 31.10 -41.61 6.64
CA ARG A 2 29.65 -41.63 6.38
C ARG A 2 29.18 -40.19 6.61
N ILE A 3 28.79 -39.56 5.51
CA ILE A 3 28.33 -38.19 5.37
C ILE A 3 26.80 -38.22 5.34
N CYS A 4 26.18 -37.13 5.78
CA CYS A 4 24.79 -36.70 5.51
C CYS A 4 23.66 -37.50 6.17
N GLU A 5 22.56 -36.89 6.62
CA GLU A 5 22.03 -35.54 6.38
C GLU A 5 21.03 -35.24 7.49
N LYS A 6 21.05 -34.01 8.04
CA LYS A 6 19.96 -33.51 8.90
C LYS A 6 18.79 -33.16 7.99
N ALA A 7 17.69 -33.90 8.12
CA ALA A 7 16.44 -33.55 7.44
C ALA A 7 15.92 -32.20 7.98
N SER A 8 16.06 -31.15 7.17
CA SER A 8 15.43 -29.85 7.41
C SER A 8 13.98 -29.92 6.94
N LEU A 9 13.05 -29.84 7.87
CA LEU A 9 11.61 -29.86 7.60
C LEU A 9 11.20 -28.46 7.11
N SER A 10 11.16 -28.26 5.79
CA SER A 10 10.60 -27.02 5.21
C SER A 10 9.07 -27.04 5.36
N LEU A 11 8.56 -26.14 6.18
CA LEU A 11 7.14 -25.85 6.31
C LEU A 11 6.67 -25.14 5.03
N ALA A 12 6.04 -25.89 4.12
CA ALA A 12 5.43 -25.29 2.94
C ALA A 12 4.22 -24.44 3.38
N PHE A 13 4.35 -23.13 3.23
CA PHE A 13 3.22 -22.20 3.25
C PHE A 13 2.31 -22.56 2.07
N ILE A 14 1.23 -23.29 2.33
CA ILE A 14 0.18 -23.51 1.33
C ILE A 14 -0.56 -22.17 1.22
N ALA A 15 -0.27 -21.41 0.15
CA ALA A 15 -1.10 -20.29 -0.24
C ALA A 15 -2.51 -20.83 -0.51
N LEU A 16 -3.46 -20.48 0.35
CA LEU A 16 -4.87 -20.75 0.12
C LEU A 16 -5.30 -19.91 -1.09
N LEU A 17 -5.27 -20.52 -2.28
CA LEU A 17 -5.93 -19.97 -3.46
C LEU A 17 -7.43 -19.97 -3.18
N ALA A 18 -7.96 -18.83 -2.74
CA ALA A 18 -9.39 -18.60 -2.74
C ALA A 18 -9.87 -18.73 -4.20
N VAL A 19 -10.60 -19.79 -4.50
CA VAL A 19 -11.30 -19.92 -5.78
C VAL A 19 -12.37 -18.82 -5.77
N PRO A 20 -12.32 -17.81 -6.66
CA PRO A 20 -13.37 -16.81 -6.68
C PRO A 20 -14.67 -17.53 -7.02
N ALA A 21 -15.68 -17.33 -6.19
CA ALA A 21 -17.04 -17.77 -6.49
C ALA A 21 -17.43 -17.20 -7.86
N LEU A 22 -18.06 -18.02 -8.70
CA LEU A 22 -18.70 -17.58 -9.95
C LEU A 22 -19.80 -16.58 -9.57
N GLY A 23 -19.45 -15.30 -9.49
CA GLY A 23 -20.33 -14.25 -8.99
C GLY A 23 -19.78 -12.88 -9.30
N GLN A 24 -20.67 -11.90 -9.38
CA GLN A 24 -20.29 -10.52 -9.62
C GLN A 24 -19.49 -9.98 -8.42
N SER A 25 -18.47 -9.16 -8.68
CA SER A 25 -17.56 -8.68 -7.64
C SER A 25 -17.11 -7.25 -7.89
N LEU A 26 -16.82 -6.56 -6.80
CA LEU A 26 -16.17 -5.26 -6.75
C LEU A 26 -14.99 -5.39 -5.79
N THR A 27 -13.79 -5.25 -6.33
CA THR A 27 -12.53 -5.60 -5.68
C THR A 27 -11.60 -4.40 -5.61
N ILE A 28 -11.01 -4.18 -4.44
CA ILE A 28 -9.89 -3.24 -4.26
C ILE A 28 -8.61 -4.05 -4.37
N GLY A 29 -7.72 -3.66 -5.28
CA GLY A 29 -6.44 -4.33 -5.47
C GLY A 29 -5.52 -4.19 -4.27
N SER A 30 -4.54 -5.09 -4.19
CA SER A 30 -3.43 -4.98 -3.25
C SER A 30 -2.16 -4.63 -4.00
N VAL A 31 -1.37 -3.71 -3.43
CA VAL A 31 -0.10 -3.23 -4.00
C VAL A 31 1.00 -3.25 -2.95
N SER A 32 2.25 -3.36 -3.39
CA SER A 32 3.43 -3.34 -2.53
C SER A 32 4.32 -2.17 -2.94
N ALA A 33 4.84 -1.43 -1.96
CA ALA A 33 5.77 -0.33 -2.19
C ALA A 33 6.55 0.01 -0.91
N VAL A 34 7.58 0.82 -1.04
CA VAL A 34 8.36 1.37 0.09
C VAL A 34 7.66 2.61 0.69
N ALA A 35 8.00 2.94 1.93
CA ALA A 35 7.54 4.19 2.57
C ALA A 35 7.91 5.42 1.72
N GLY A 36 7.07 6.45 1.72
CA GLY A 36 7.26 7.65 0.89
C GLY A 36 6.83 7.53 -0.57
N ALA A 37 6.65 6.31 -1.10
CA ALA A 37 6.25 6.11 -2.48
C ALA A 37 4.79 6.52 -2.72
N THR A 38 4.48 6.91 -3.96
CA THR A 38 3.09 7.06 -4.41
C THR A 38 2.66 5.78 -5.13
N VAL A 39 1.55 5.20 -4.71
CA VAL A 39 1.01 3.95 -5.23
C VAL A 39 -0.30 4.17 -5.97
N GLU A 40 -0.59 3.30 -6.94
CA GLU A 40 -1.87 3.26 -7.65
C GLU A 40 -2.61 1.97 -7.29
N ILE A 41 -3.72 2.10 -6.58
CA ILE A 41 -4.54 0.97 -6.14
C ILE A 41 -5.69 0.79 -7.14
N PRO A 42 -5.73 -0.30 -7.92
CA PRO A 42 -6.80 -0.52 -8.88
C PRO A 42 -8.08 -0.96 -8.18
N VAL A 43 -9.20 -0.32 -8.50
CA VAL A 43 -10.53 -0.84 -8.18
C VAL A 43 -11.07 -1.53 -9.42
N SER A 44 -11.38 -2.82 -9.29
CA SER A 44 -11.81 -3.67 -10.40
C SER A 44 -13.22 -4.20 -10.17
N VAL A 45 -13.94 -4.39 -11.27
CA VAL A 45 -15.26 -5.02 -11.28
C VAL A 45 -15.25 -6.28 -12.11
N THR A 46 -16.16 -7.19 -11.78
CA THR A 46 -16.56 -8.33 -12.61
C THR A 46 -18.07 -8.43 -12.50
N VAL A 47 -18.79 -8.14 -13.57
CA VAL A 47 -20.26 -8.15 -13.63
C VAL A 47 -20.72 -8.96 -14.85
N SER A 48 -22.01 -9.29 -14.92
CA SER A 48 -22.61 -9.96 -16.08
C SER A 48 -23.50 -9.06 -16.93
N GLU A 49 -23.65 -7.80 -16.53
CA GLU A 49 -24.51 -6.81 -17.16
C GLU A 49 -23.84 -5.44 -17.29
N ASP A 50 -24.43 -4.57 -18.09
CA ASP A 50 -23.91 -3.24 -18.36
C ASP A 50 -24.02 -2.33 -17.14
N LEU A 51 -22.88 -1.74 -16.75
CA LEU A 51 -22.77 -0.84 -15.60
C LEU A 51 -22.90 0.61 -16.06
N VAL A 52 -23.74 1.41 -15.39
CA VAL A 52 -23.87 2.86 -15.64
C VAL A 52 -23.44 3.70 -14.45
N GLY A 53 -23.24 3.09 -13.29
CA GLY A 53 -22.75 3.78 -12.12
C GLY A 53 -22.25 2.87 -11.02
N LEU A 54 -21.44 3.44 -10.15
CA LEU A 54 -21.03 2.85 -8.89
C LEU A 54 -20.84 3.94 -7.85
N HIS A 55 -20.91 3.54 -6.59
CA HIS A 55 -20.50 4.36 -5.47
C HIS A 55 -19.69 3.52 -4.49
N LEU A 56 -18.60 4.10 -3.98
CA LEU A 56 -17.70 3.47 -3.04
C LEU A 56 -17.65 4.29 -1.76
N ARG A 57 -17.62 3.60 -0.63
CA ARG A 57 -17.25 4.16 0.66
C ARG A 57 -16.12 3.31 1.21
N LEU A 58 -14.97 3.92 1.39
CA LEU A 58 -13.74 3.24 1.78
C LEU A 58 -13.25 3.77 3.12
N LYS A 59 -12.62 2.89 3.88
CA LYS A 59 -11.88 3.20 5.10
C LYS A 59 -10.42 2.80 4.93
N TYR A 60 -9.53 3.64 5.46
CA TYR A 60 -8.09 3.44 5.42
C TYR A 60 -7.43 4.13 6.63
N ASP A 61 -6.17 3.81 6.89
CA ASP A 61 -5.37 4.49 7.91
C ASP A 61 -4.81 5.82 7.35
N PRO A 62 -5.28 6.99 7.82
CA PRO A 62 -4.84 8.28 7.30
C PRO A 62 -3.44 8.69 7.76
N ASP A 63 -2.84 8.03 8.75
CA ASP A 63 -1.46 8.30 9.16
C ASP A 63 -0.44 7.58 8.25
N VAL A 64 -0.92 6.56 7.53
CA VAL A 64 -0.12 5.74 6.60
C VAL A 64 -0.40 6.07 5.14
N LEU A 65 -1.67 6.22 4.77
CA LEU A 65 -2.12 6.45 3.40
C LEU A 65 -2.59 7.89 3.24
N LEU A 66 -1.74 8.71 2.62
CA LEU A 66 -1.90 10.15 2.54
C LEU A 66 -2.49 10.59 1.20
N SER A 67 -3.21 11.72 1.24
CA SER A 67 -3.63 12.49 0.06
C SER A 67 -4.32 11.66 -1.05
N PRO A 68 -5.48 11.01 -0.79
CA PRO A 68 -6.19 10.24 -1.80
C PRO A 68 -6.55 11.10 -3.02
N ARG A 69 -6.27 10.55 -4.21
CA ARG A 69 -6.74 11.06 -5.50
C ARG A 69 -7.35 9.92 -6.29
N VAL A 70 -8.42 10.18 -7.01
CA VAL A 70 -9.10 9.17 -7.81
C VAL A 70 -9.03 9.54 -9.28
N GLU A 71 -8.63 8.58 -10.09
CA GLU A 71 -8.52 8.68 -11.54
C GLU A 71 -9.38 7.61 -12.22
N LYS A 72 -9.71 7.86 -13.49
CA LYS A 72 -10.47 6.93 -14.32
C LYS A 72 -9.62 5.70 -14.64
N GLY A 73 -10.19 4.52 -14.43
CA GLY A 73 -9.62 3.26 -14.93
C GLY A 73 -9.98 3.02 -16.39
N ALA A 74 -9.53 1.88 -16.93
CA ALA A 74 -9.72 1.51 -18.34
C ALA A 74 -11.19 1.34 -18.76
N LEU A 75 -12.09 1.04 -17.81
CA LEU A 75 -13.52 0.92 -18.09
C LEU A 75 -14.23 2.28 -18.24
N LEU A 76 -13.58 3.38 -17.87
CA LEU A 76 -14.13 4.73 -17.94
C LEU A 76 -13.46 5.54 -19.05
N ASN A 77 -14.24 6.41 -19.70
CA ASN A 77 -13.80 7.29 -20.79
C ASN A 77 -14.32 8.72 -20.54
N GLU A 78 -14.23 9.60 -21.53
CA GLU A 78 -14.69 11.00 -21.42
C GLU A 78 -16.20 11.17 -21.17
N ASP A 79 -17.02 10.20 -21.54
CA ASP A 79 -18.47 10.21 -21.31
C ASP A 79 -18.88 9.81 -19.89
N HIS A 80 -17.89 9.46 -19.06
CA HIS A 80 -18.09 9.10 -17.67
C HIS A 80 -17.60 10.23 -16.75
N LEU A 81 -18.28 10.41 -15.62
CA LEU A 81 -17.91 11.33 -14.56
C LEU A 81 -17.40 10.54 -13.36
N VAL A 82 -16.42 11.10 -12.67
CA VAL A 82 -15.86 10.58 -11.42
C VAL A 82 -15.77 11.75 -10.45
N GLU A 83 -16.38 11.59 -9.28
CA GLU A 83 -16.31 12.55 -8.19
C GLU A 83 -15.90 11.81 -6.92
N TYR A 84 -15.10 12.45 -6.08
CA TYR A 84 -14.66 11.87 -4.82
C TYR A 84 -14.49 12.94 -3.75
N ALA A 85 -14.65 12.53 -2.50
CA ALA A 85 -14.48 13.37 -1.33
C ALA A 85 -14.01 12.55 -0.14
N SER A 86 -13.18 13.15 0.70
CA SER A 86 -12.80 12.62 2.02
C SER A 86 -13.53 13.42 3.09
N PRO A 87 -14.76 13.02 3.49
CA PRO A 87 -15.56 13.78 4.45
C PRO A 87 -14.92 13.81 5.85
N LYS A 88 -14.09 12.80 6.15
CA LYS A 88 -13.32 12.67 7.38
C LYS A 88 -11.98 12.01 7.05
N GLU A 89 -10.96 12.29 7.85
CA GLU A 89 -9.70 11.54 7.80
C GLU A 89 -9.95 10.03 7.94
N GLY A 90 -9.31 9.25 7.07
CA GLY A 90 -9.45 7.80 6.99
C GLY A 90 -10.72 7.34 6.26
N GLU A 91 -11.51 8.26 5.68
CA GLU A 91 -12.68 7.94 4.87
C GLU A 91 -12.55 8.52 3.45
N LEU A 92 -12.94 7.72 2.45
CA LEU A 92 -12.97 8.14 1.04
C LEU A 92 -14.28 7.68 0.40
N ASN A 93 -15.07 8.64 -0.05
CA ASN A 93 -16.30 8.39 -0.80
C ASN A 93 -16.05 8.72 -2.27
N ILE A 94 -16.50 7.84 -3.16
CA ILE A 94 -16.30 7.95 -4.61
C ILE A 94 -17.63 7.65 -5.28
N VAL A 95 -17.96 8.41 -6.33
CA VAL A 95 -19.05 8.07 -7.25
C VAL A 95 -18.50 8.15 -8.67
N ALA A 96 -18.84 7.15 -9.49
CA ALA A 96 -18.55 7.17 -10.92
C ALA A 96 -19.81 6.79 -11.67
N TYR A 97 -20.15 7.53 -12.72
CA TYR A 97 -21.38 7.31 -13.47
C TYR A 97 -21.29 7.81 -14.91
N SER A 98 -22.10 7.22 -15.79
CA SER A 98 -22.27 7.69 -17.16
C SER A 98 -23.01 9.03 -17.18
N LYS A 99 -22.54 9.98 -17.99
CA LYS A 99 -23.26 11.24 -18.21
C LYS A 99 -24.69 10.96 -18.71
N PRO A 100 -25.67 11.83 -18.44
CA PRO A 100 -27.02 11.67 -18.97
C PRO A 100 -27.01 11.48 -20.50
N GLY A 101 -27.54 10.34 -20.97
CA GLY A 101 -27.55 9.96 -22.39
C GLY A 101 -26.22 9.38 -22.92
N GLY A 102 -25.22 9.21 -22.07
CA GLY A 102 -23.94 8.56 -22.40
C GLY A 102 -24.03 7.02 -22.41
N PRO A 103 -22.99 6.35 -22.93
CA PRO A 103 -22.92 4.90 -22.94
C PRO A 103 -22.72 4.32 -21.53
N PRO A 104 -23.00 3.03 -21.31
CA PRO A 104 -22.50 2.28 -20.15
C PRO A 104 -20.97 2.23 -20.13
N PHE A 105 -20.41 1.71 -19.04
CA PHE A 105 -18.97 1.52 -18.87
C PHE A 105 -18.43 0.56 -19.93
N ASN A 106 -17.15 0.72 -20.30
CA ASN A 106 -16.52 0.02 -21.42
C ASN A 106 -16.16 -1.45 -21.11
N GLY A 107 -17.16 -2.28 -20.80
CA GLY A 107 -17.01 -3.71 -20.54
C GLY A 107 -17.43 -4.13 -19.13
N HIS A 108 -17.43 -5.45 -18.92
CA HIS A 108 -17.97 -6.07 -17.71
C HIS A 108 -16.89 -6.54 -16.72
N VAL A 109 -15.63 -6.54 -17.14
CA VAL A 109 -14.49 -7.00 -16.33
C VAL A 109 -13.32 -6.04 -16.53
N GLY A 110 -12.74 -5.58 -15.42
CA GLY A 110 -11.51 -4.78 -15.44
C GLY A 110 -11.50 -3.64 -14.44
N THR A 111 -10.46 -2.82 -14.53
CA THR A 111 -10.24 -1.69 -13.64
C THR A 111 -11.17 -0.53 -13.99
N VAL A 112 -12.02 -0.15 -13.05
CA VAL A 112 -12.94 0.99 -13.18
C VAL A 112 -12.35 2.29 -12.64
N LEU A 113 -11.57 2.22 -11.56
CA LEU A 113 -10.94 3.39 -10.94
C LEU A 113 -9.51 3.06 -10.55
N LEU A 114 -8.66 4.09 -10.51
CA LEU A 114 -7.33 4.04 -9.92
C LEU A 114 -7.30 5.01 -8.74
N ILE A 115 -7.03 4.50 -7.54
CA ILE A 115 -6.87 5.33 -6.35
C ILE A 115 -5.38 5.57 -6.14
N ARG A 116 -4.94 6.81 -6.30
CA ARG A 116 -3.57 7.24 -6.03
C ARG A 116 -3.45 7.72 -4.59
N MET A 117 -2.48 7.18 -3.86
CA MET A 117 -2.18 7.57 -2.48
C MET A 117 -0.67 7.62 -2.29
N THR A 118 -0.21 8.54 -1.45
CA THR A 118 1.20 8.62 -1.03
C THR A 118 1.34 7.88 0.29
N LEU A 119 2.36 7.02 0.41
CA LEU A 119 2.68 6.34 1.66
C LEU A 119 3.47 7.27 2.56
N SER A 120 3.13 7.32 3.84
CA SER A 120 3.86 8.10 4.83
C SER A 120 5.31 7.61 4.95
N ASP A 121 6.27 8.53 5.00
CA ASP A 121 7.69 8.23 5.25
C ASP A 121 7.91 7.62 6.64
N LEU A 122 6.97 7.82 7.56
CA LEU A 122 7.01 7.32 8.93
C LEU A 122 6.27 5.99 9.10
N ALA A 123 5.66 5.48 8.03
CA ALA A 123 4.88 4.25 8.11
C ALA A 123 5.81 3.05 8.29
N SER A 124 5.50 2.23 9.29
CA SER A 124 6.21 0.97 9.50
C SER A 124 5.86 -0.05 8.43
N ALA A 125 6.83 -0.93 8.17
CA ALA A 125 6.64 -2.12 7.35
C ALA A 125 5.41 -2.92 7.80
N GLY A 126 4.61 -3.38 6.86
CA GLY A 126 3.39 -4.11 7.19
C GLY A 126 2.31 -4.04 6.14
N SER A 127 1.18 -4.69 6.42
CA SER A 127 0.00 -4.65 5.57
C SER A 127 -1.01 -3.68 6.16
N HIS A 128 -1.39 -2.68 5.36
CA HIS A 128 -2.32 -1.62 5.73
C HIS A 128 -3.58 -1.77 4.88
N ALA A 129 -4.70 -2.09 5.52
CA ALA A 129 -5.93 -2.45 4.84
C ALA A 129 -6.64 -1.22 4.23
N ILE A 130 -7.28 -1.44 3.07
CA ILE A 130 -8.25 -0.52 2.47
C ILE A 130 -9.57 -1.28 2.38
N GLU A 131 -10.49 -0.91 3.25
CA GLU A 131 -11.70 -1.67 3.50
C GLU A 131 -12.93 -0.95 2.97
N PHE A 132 -13.95 -1.72 2.60
CA PHE A 132 -15.26 -1.12 2.34
C PHE A 132 -15.89 -0.70 3.67
N ALA A 133 -16.35 0.55 3.73
CA ALA A 133 -17.06 1.05 4.90
C ALA A 133 -18.36 0.27 5.08
N THR A 134 -18.60 -0.16 6.32
CA THR A 134 -19.90 -0.71 6.70
C THR A 134 -21.00 0.36 6.59
N PRO A 135 -22.26 -0.03 6.39
CA PRO A 135 -23.39 0.88 6.55
C PRO A 135 -23.31 1.59 7.91
N SER A 136 -23.54 2.90 7.92
CA SER A 136 -23.52 3.71 9.14
C SER A 136 -24.73 4.62 9.16
N VAL A 137 -25.24 4.89 10.36
CA VAL A 137 -26.28 5.90 10.57
C VAL A 137 -25.61 7.19 11.06
N VAL A 138 -25.78 8.27 10.32
CA VAL A 138 -25.29 9.61 10.69
C VAL A 138 -26.50 10.53 10.73
N ASP A 139 -26.79 11.16 11.86
CA ASP A 139 -27.93 12.07 12.02
C ASP A 139 -29.27 11.53 11.50
N SER A 140 -29.55 10.25 11.80
CA SER A 140 -30.74 9.50 11.34
C SER A 140 -30.78 9.20 9.83
N LEU A 141 -29.73 9.51 9.07
CA LEU A 141 -29.57 9.09 7.69
C LEU A 141 -28.74 7.80 7.63
N THR A 142 -29.29 6.75 7.03
CA THR A 142 -28.51 5.52 6.76
C THR A 142 -27.71 5.73 5.49
N LEU A 143 -26.40 5.77 5.61
CA LEU A 143 -25.51 5.79 4.45
C LEU A 143 -25.44 4.38 3.85
N PRO A 144 -25.73 4.22 2.55
CA PRO A 144 -25.69 2.92 1.92
C PRO A 144 -24.26 2.35 1.94
N PRO A 145 -24.09 1.01 1.89
CA PRO A 145 -22.79 0.41 1.59
C PRO A 145 -22.38 0.74 0.16
N SER A 146 -21.14 0.43 -0.21
CA SER A 146 -20.68 0.51 -1.62
C SER A 146 -21.57 -0.33 -2.55
N GLY A 147 -21.75 0.11 -3.78
CA GLY A 147 -22.66 -0.54 -4.72
C GLY A 147 -22.40 -0.28 -6.20
N LEU A 148 -23.06 -1.10 -7.01
CA LEU A 148 -23.02 -1.09 -8.47
C LEU A 148 -24.45 -0.89 -9.00
N CYS A 149 -24.58 -0.18 -10.12
CA CYS A 149 -25.87 0.19 -10.72
C CYS A 149 -25.90 -0.14 -12.21
N GLY A 150 -26.90 -0.94 -12.62
CA GLY A 150 -27.12 -1.33 -14.00
C GLY A 150 -27.87 -0.28 -14.82
N VAL A 151 -27.95 -0.48 -16.13
CA VAL A 151 -28.58 0.46 -17.09
C VAL A 151 -30.03 0.86 -16.75
N SER A 152 -30.77 0.00 -16.04
CA SER A 152 -32.15 0.25 -15.61
C SER A 152 -32.25 1.11 -14.34
N GLY A 153 -31.12 1.46 -13.73
CA GLY A 153 -31.06 2.12 -12.43
C GLY A 153 -31.16 1.16 -11.24
N ASP A 154 -31.23 -0.14 -11.51
CA ASP A 154 -31.34 -1.18 -10.50
C ASP A 154 -29.97 -1.53 -9.89
N PRO A 155 -29.92 -1.84 -8.58
CA PRO A 155 -28.69 -2.28 -7.94
C PRO A 155 -28.29 -3.66 -8.47
N ILE A 156 -26.98 -3.84 -8.71
CA ILE A 156 -26.41 -5.11 -9.12
C ILE A 156 -25.93 -5.87 -7.87
N ASP A 157 -26.42 -7.09 -7.66
CA ASP A 157 -25.95 -7.96 -6.57
C ASP A 157 -24.51 -8.40 -6.84
N HIS A 158 -23.61 -8.13 -5.89
CA HIS A 158 -22.19 -8.41 -6.01
C HIS A 158 -21.56 -8.70 -4.64
N THR A 159 -20.35 -9.24 -4.68
CA THR A 159 -19.49 -9.41 -3.51
C THR A 159 -18.45 -8.30 -3.42
N LEU A 160 -18.09 -7.93 -2.21
CA LEU A 160 -17.07 -6.92 -1.93
C LEU A 160 -15.78 -7.62 -1.46
N ALA A 161 -14.66 -7.32 -2.12
CA ALA A 161 -13.34 -7.81 -1.75
C ALA A 161 -12.40 -6.64 -1.44
N SER A 162 -12.06 -6.47 -0.16
CA SER A 162 -11.16 -5.42 0.30
C SER A 162 -9.71 -5.71 -0.08
N GLY A 163 -8.93 -4.64 -0.15
CA GLY A 163 -7.53 -4.67 -0.57
C GLY A 163 -6.61 -4.21 0.56
N ALA A 164 -5.32 -4.08 0.23
CA ALA A 164 -4.32 -3.63 1.18
C ALA A 164 -3.12 -3.03 0.44
N VAL A 165 -2.49 -2.03 1.05
CA VAL A 165 -1.15 -1.60 0.67
C VAL A 165 -0.15 -2.27 1.60
N ARG A 166 0.79 -3.00 1.02
CA ARG A 166 1.91 -3.57 1.74
C ARG A 166 3.09 -2.61 1.67
N ILE A 167 3.52 -2.15 2.83
CA ILE A 167 4.75 -1.38 2.97
C ILE A 167 5.88 -2.38 3.21
N GLU A 168 6.81 -2.41 2.27
CA GLU A 168 8.01 -3.22 2.37
C GLU A 168 8.91 -2.62 3.45
N GLY A 169 9.44 -3.47 4.32
CA GLY A 169 10.39 -3.02 5.32
C GLY A 169 11.69 -2.65 4.64
N LEU A 170 12.18 -1.45 4.94
CA LEU A 170 13.60 -1.17 4.79
C LEU A 170 14.33 -2.16 5.70
N SER A 171 15.38 -2.80 5.17
CA SER A 171 16.25 -3.62 6.01
C SER A 171 16.94 -2.69 7.02
N ASP A 172 17.01 -3.04 8.30
CA ASP A 172 17.73 -2.22 9.29
C ASP A 172 19.16 -1.95 8.80
N GLY A 173 19.46 -0.67 8.52
CA GLY A 173 20.76 -0.25 7.99
C GLY A 173 20.80 0.02 6.48
N ASP A 174 19.67 -0.10 5.75
CA ASP A 174 19.50 0.35 4.37
C ASP A 174 19.29 1.88 4.37
N LEU A 175 20.41 2.60 4.21
CA LEU A 175 20.48 4.05 4.33
C LEU A 175 20.37 4.76 2.97
N ASP A 176 20.50 4.03 1.86
CA ASP A 176 20.29 4.58 0.52
C ASP A 176 18.91 4.25 -0.07
N GLY A 177 18.15 3.36 0.58
CA GLY A 177 16.75 3.06 0.29
C GLY A 177 16.56 2.13 -0.90
N ASP A 178 17.59 1.37 -1.28
CA ASP A 178 17.56 0.45 -2.41
C ASP A 178 17.05 -0.96 -2.06
N GLY A 179 16.81 -1.23 -0.78
CA GLY A 179 16.30 -2.50 -0.26
C GLY A 179 17.39 -3.54 0.02
N GLU A 180 18.65 -3.26 -0.28
CA GLU A 180 19.80 -4.11 0.01
C GLU A 180 20.65 -3.55 1.18
N LEU A 181 21.49 -4.38 1.79
CA LEU A 181 22.49 -3.95 2.77
C LEU A 181 23.88 -4.08 2.14
N THR A 182 24.34 -3.00 1.54
CA THR A 182 25.54 -2.96 0.70
C THR A 182 26.62 -2.02 1.25
N GLY A 183 27.71 -1.88 0.48
CA GLY A 183 28.76 -0.91 0.79
C GLY A 183 28.32 0.54 0.59
N LEU A 184 27.23 0.80 -0.15
CA LEU A 184 26.68 2.13 -0.33
C LEU A 184 26.02 2.64 0.96
N ASP A 185 25.33 1.78 1.71
CA ASP A 185 24.80 2.12 3.03
C ASP A 185 25.90 2.55 4.00
N LEU A 186 27.00 1.80 4.00
CA LEU A 186 28.17 2.13 4.80
C LEU A 186 28.80 3.46 4.37
N LEU A 187 28.75 3.77 3.08
CA LEU A 187 29.24 5.03 2.53
C LEU A 187 28.35 6.20 2.94
N VAL A 188 27.02 6.06 2.82
CA VAL A 188 26.03 7.05 3.27
C VAL A 188 26.21 7.30 4.76
N PHE A 189 26.32 6.25 5.57
CA PHE A 189 26.64 6.37 7.00
C PHE A 189 27.93 7.15 7.25
N SER A 190 29.02 6.84 6.53
CA SER A 190 30.33 7.49 6.72
C SER A 190 30.33 8.97 6.33
N LEU A 191 29.54 9.35 5.33
CA LEU A 191 29.34 10.73 4.90
C LEU A 191 28.54 11.50 5.95
N TRP A 192 27.50 10.87 6.51
CA TRP A 192 26.68 11.43 7.58
C TRP A 192 27.48 11.64 8.87
N TRP A 193 28.28 10.66 9.28
CA TRP A 193 29.17 10.75 10.44
C TRP A 193 30.20 11.87 10.32
N ARG A 194 30.77 12.07 9.12
CA ARG A 194 31.72 13.16 8.84
C ARG A 194 31.07 14.54 8.80
N ALA A 195 29.75 14.60 8.59
CA ALA A 195 28.99 15.84 8.55
C ALA A 195 28.51 16.30 9.94
N ILE A 196 28.73 15.50 11.00
CA ILE A 196 28.46 15.92 12.38
C ILE A 196 29.51 16.97 12.78
N PRO A 197 29.14 18.26 12.92
CA PRO A 197 30.05 19.24 13.46
C PRO A 197 30.30 18.88 14.93
N ASP A 198 31.55 19.04 15.36
CA ASP A 198 32.02 18.82 16.73
C ASP A 198 30.95 19.29 17.74
N SER A 199 30.60 18.39 18.67
CA SER A 199 29.37 18.33 19.50
C SER A 199 28.98 19.54 20.37
N THR A 200 29.46 20.74 20.08
CA THR A 200 29.25 21.94 20.89
C THR A 200 28.30 22.98 20.28
N ASN A 201 27.81 22.80 19.04
CA ASN A 201 26.84 23.72 18.42
C ASN A 201 25.86 23.04 17.45
N ALA A 202 25.21 21.94 17.87
CA ALA A 202 24.07 21.41 17.12
C ALA A 202 22.84 22.34 17.31
N PRO A 203 22.15 22.77 16.23
CA PRO A 203 20.90 23.51 16.37
C PRO A 203 19.84 22.61 17.04
N ALA A 204 19.11 23.17 18.01
CA ALA A 204 18.22 22.44 18.92
C ALA A 204 17.12 21.59 18.24
N ASN A 205 16.85 21.81 16.95
CA ASN A 205 15.86 21.05 16.18
C ASN A 205 16.39 19.72 15.58
N VAL A 206 17.66 19.37 15.79
CA VAL A 206 18.25 18.12 15.26
C VAL A 206 18.33 17.00 16.32
N VAL A 207 18.00 17.31 17.58
CA VAL A 207 18.11 16.35 18.71
C VAL A 207 16.87 15.44 18.85
N GLN A 208 15.77 15.70 18.12
CA GLN A 208 14.50 14.99 18.34
C GLN A 208 14.17 13.83 17.40
N THR A 209 14.97 13.58 16.36
CA THR A 209 14.74 12.45 15.42
C THR A 209 15.77 11.33 15.55
N ALA A 210 16.62 11.34 16.59
CA ALA A 210 17.39 10.16 16.91
C ALA A 210 16.42 9.07 17.40
N PRO A 211 16.26 7.93 16.71
CA PRO A 211 15.57 6.79 17.28
C PRO A 211 16.28 6.44 18.59
N THR A 212 15.48 6.22 19.63
CA THR A 212 15.95 5.97 21.00
C THR A 212 16.67 4.63 21.14
N ASP A 213 16.68 3.81 20.10
CA ASP A 213 17.52 2.64 19.97
C ASP A 213 18.83 3.04 19.30
N LEU A 214 19.77 3.50 20.13
CA LEU A 214 21.17 3.54 19.77
C LEU A 214 21.56 2.14 19.28
N VAL A 215 21.90 2.01 18.00
CA VAL A 215 22.71 0.89 17.50
C VAL A 215 23.84 0.71 18.52
N GLU A 216 23.81 -0.40 19.26
CA GLU A 216 24.78 -0.58 20.33
C GLU A 216 26.16 -0.59 19.69
N VAL A 217 27.15 0.01 20.36
CA VAL A 217 28.57 -0.05 19.93
C VAL A 217 29.02 -1.49 19.65
N ARG A 218 28.32 -2.48 20.24
CA ARG A 218 28.49 -3.90 20.00
C ARG A 218 28.15 -4.34 18.58
N ASP A 219 27.12 -3.77 17.96
CA ASP A 219 26.71 -4.08 16.59
C ASP A 219 27.68 -3.47 15.58
N LEU A 220 28.19 -2.27 15.86
CA LEU A 220 29.27 -1.61 15.12
C LEU A 220 30.59 -2.41 15.16
N LEU A 221 30.92 -3.02 16.31
CA LEU A 221 32.08 -3.90 16.45
C LEU A 221 31.88 -5.24 15.71
N GLY A 222 30.64 -5.71 15.61
CA GLY A 222 30.27 -6.89 14.81
C GLY A 222 30.50 -6.67 13.32
N LEU A 223 30.05 -5.54 12.79
CA LEU A 223 30.25 -5.14 11.39
C LEU A 223 31.75 -4.96 11.05
N LEU A 224 32.53 -4.36 11.95
CA LEU A 224 33.98 -4.22 11.76
C LEU A 224 34.71 -5.58 11.73
N HIS A 225 34.25 -6.55 12.52
CA HIS A 225 34.80 -7.91 12.52
C HIS A 225 34.48 -8.65 11.22
N LEU A 226 33.22 -8.58 10.76
CA LEU A 226 32.79 -9.21 9.51
C LEU A 226 33.53 -8.65 8.28
N TRP A 227 33.75 -7.33 8.23
CA TRP A 227 34.53 -6.70 7.16
C TRP A 227 36.02 -7.06 7.21
N ARG A 228 36.61 -7.16 8.41
CA ARG A 228 38.01 -7.58 8.58
C ARG A 228 38.22 -9.05 8.19
N ASP A 229 37.21 -9.89 8.36
CA ASP A 229 37.29 -11.31 8.02
C ASP A 229 37.01 -11.54 6.51
N SER A 230 36.12 -10.76 5.89
CA SER A 230 35.90 -10.81 4.43
C SER A 230 37.11 -10.31 3.63
N SER A 231 37.81 -9.28 4.13
CA SER A 231 39.03 -8.75 3.50
C SER A 231 40.25 -9.68 3.61
N LYS A 232 40.23 -10.67 4.52
CA LYS A 232 41.27 -11.70 4.63
C LYS A 232 41.01 -12.93 3.77
N SER A 233 39.75 -13.18 3.40
CA SER A 233 39.37 -14.31 2.53
C SER A 233 39.63 -14.06 1.04
N GLY A 234 40.07 -12.84 0.67
CA GLY A 234 40.30 -12.41 -0.71
C GLY A 234 41.76 -12.35 -1.16
N ARG A 235 42.68 -13.14 -0.57
CA ARG A 235 44.05 -13.32 -1.06
C ARG A 235 44.44 -14.79 -1.15
#